data_AF-A0A7Y7HVQ5-F1
#
_entry.id   AF-A0A7Y7HVQ5-F1
#
_cell.length_a   1.000
_cell.length_b   1.000
_cell.length_c   1.000
_cell.angle_alpha   90.00
_cell.angle_beta   90.00
_cell.angle_gamma   90.00
#
_symmetry.space_group_name_H-M   'P 1'
#
loop_
_entity.id
_entity.type
_entity.pdbx_description
1 polymer ?
#
loop_
_entity_poly.entity_id
_entity_poly.type
_entity_poly.pdbx_seq_one_letter_code
_entity_poly.pdbx_strand_id
1 'polypeptide(L)' 'MTITITAFDRSPDGGKGLARDTRVRWALEEAGRAARCCRMTGW' A
#
# COMPACT_ATOMS: atom_id res chain seq x y z
N MET A 1 15.93 1.24 6.13
CA MET A 1 15.22 -0.06 6.26
C MET A 1 13.98 0.01 5.41
N THR A 2 13.91 -0.76 4.33
CA THR A 2 12.80 -0.73 3.37
C THR A 2 11.76 -1.75 3.76
N ILE A 3 10.55 -1.29 4.13
CA ILE A 3 9.44 -2.17 4.48
C ILE A 3 8.76 -2.57 3.18
N THR A 4 8.63 -3.87 2.92
CA THR A 4 7.90 -4.37 1.76
C THR A 4 6.49 -4.74 2.20
N ILE A 5 5.49 -4.09 1.60
CA ILE A 5 4.08 -4.37 1.84
C ILE A 5 3.46 -5.01 0.61
N THR A 6 2.54 -5.94 0.81
CA THR A 6 1.70 -6.49 -0.25
C THR A 6 0.52 -5.55 -0.45
N ALA A 7 0.45 -4.91 -1.62
CA ALA A 7 -0.63 -4.01 -1.98
C ALA A 7 -0.97 -4.16 -3.48
N PHE A 8 -2.14 -3.68 -3.86
CA PHE A 8 -2.54 -3.64 -5.26
C PHE A 8 -1.75 -2.55 -6.01
N ASP A 9 -1.31 -2.86 -7.22
CA ASP A 9 -0.68 -1.88 -8.12
C ASP A 9 -1.70 -0.79 -8.54
N ARG A 10 -2.93 -1.24 -8.79
CA ARG A 10 -4.10 -0.40 -9.01
C ARG A 10 -5.19 -0.85 -8.05
N SER A 11 -5.57 0.02 -7.11
CA SER A 11 -6.64 -0.28 -6.15
C SER A 11 -7.95 -0.60 -6.91
N PRO A 12 -8.61 -1.73 -6.61
CA PRO A 12 -9.90 -2.08 -7.21
C PRO A 12 -10.99 -1.07 -6.85
N ASP A 13 -10.77 -0.26 -5.81
CA ASP A 13 -11.67 0.80 -5.36
C ASP A 13 -11.57 2.07 -6.21
N GLY A 14 -10.71 2.10 -7.24
CA GLY A 14 -10.59 3.24 -8.17
C GLY A 14 -10.04 4.51 -7.52
N GLY A 15 -9.25 4.39 -6.45
CA GLY A 15 -8.68 5.54 -5.74
C GLY A 15 -9.56 6.10 -4.62
N LYS A 16 -10.62 5.39 -4.23
CA LYS A 16 -11.52 5.80 -3.12
C LYS A 16 -10.93 5.63 -1.71
N GLY A 17 -9.71 5.13 -1.58
CA GLY A 17 -9.05 4.95 -0.27
C GLY A 17 -9.68 3.89 0.63
N LEU A 18 -10.48 2.98 0.08
CA LEU A 18 -11.12 1.89 0.82
C LEU A 18 -10.18 0.70 1.05
N ALA A 19 -9.17 0.57 0.19
CA ALA A 19 -8.19 -0.48 0.29
C ALA A 19 -7.38 -0.38 1.59
N ARG A 20 -7.17 -1.54 2.25
CA ARG A 20 -6.45 -1.62 3.52
C ARG A 20 -5.03 -1.09 3.42
N ASP A 21 -4.41 -1.20 2.24
CA ASP A 21 -3.09 -0.65 1.93
C ASP A 21 -3.03 0.88 2.06
N THR A 22 -4.13 1.61 1.87
CA THR A 22 -4.14 3.08 2.01
C THR A 22 -3.83 3.50 3.43
N ARG A 23 -4.41 2.83 4.44
CA ARG A 23 -4.11 3.11 5.85
C ARG A 23 -2.68 2.72 6.23
N VAL A 24 -2.19 1.61 5.70
CA VAL A 24 -0.81 1.15 5.93
C VAL A 24 0.18 2.15 5.31
N ARG A 25 -0.12 2.67 4.12
CA ARG A 25 0.70 3.68 3.46
C ARG A 25 0.74 4.99 4.26
N TRP A 26 -0.40 5.46 4.76
CA TRP A 26 -0.44 6.64 5.65
C TRP A 26 0.34 6.43 6.95
N ALA A 27 0.20 5.28 7.60
CA ALA A 27 0.94 4.99 8.82
C ALA A 27 2.46 4.91 8.58
N LEU A 28 2.89 4.43 7.41
CA LEU A 28 4.30 4.35 7.03
C LEU A 28 4.88 5.72 6.66
N GLU A 29 4.12 6.56 5.95
CA GLU A 29 4.49 7.95 5.66
C GLU A 29 4.63 8.76 6.96
N GLU A 30 3.67 8.65 7.88
CA GLU A 30 3.72 9.30 9.20
C GLU A 30 4.91 8.81 10.04
N ALA A 31 5.26 7.52 9.92
CA ALA A 31 6.44 6.95 10.56
C ALA A 31 7.77 7.32 9.87
N GLY A 32 7.75 8.16 8.82
CA GLY A 32 8.93 8.55 8.04
C GLY A 32 9.59 7.38 7.30
N ARG A 33 8.81 6.34 6.96
CA ARG A 33 9.30 5.08 6.39
C ARG A 33 8.78 4.86 4.98
N ALA A 34 9.71 4.77 4.04
CA ALA A 34 9.40 4.38 2.67
C ALA A 34 9.02 2.89 2.60
N ALA A 35 7.85 2.63 2.04
CA ALA A 35 7.34 1.29 1.77
C ALA A 35 7.48 0.93 0.30
N ARG A 36 7.92 -0.30 -0.01
CA ARG A 36 7.88 -0.87 -1.35
C ARG A 36 6.61 -1.70 -1.50
N CYS A 37 5.88 -1.51 -2.59
CA CYS A 37 4.75 -2.36 -2.94
C CYS A 37 5.25 -3.61 -3.66
N CYS A 38 5.01 -4.79 -3.10
CA CYS A 38 5.05 -6.06 -3.82
C CYS A 38 3.68 -6.29 -4.44
N ARG A 39 3.63 -6.29 -5.77
CA ARG A 39 2.40 -6.40 -6.56
C ARG A 39 1.68 -7.71 -6.25
N MET A 40 0.45 -7.60 -5.77
CA MET A 40 -0.45 -8.74 -5.63
C MET A 40 -1.00 -9.08 -7.03
N THR A 41 -0.31 -9.95 -7.78
CA THR A 41 -0.81 -10.51 -9.05
C THR A 41 -1.62 -11.77 -8.76
N GLY A 42 -2.94 -11.68 -8.81
CA GLY A 42 -3.78 -12.87 -8.76
C GLY A 42 -5.13 -12.67 -8.11
N TRP A 43 -5.93 -11.69 -8.56
CA TRP A 43 -7.40 -11.65 -8.56
C TRP A 43 -7.84 -10.69 -9.67
#